data_AF-A0A2D4P7D1-F1
#
_entry.id   AF-A0A2D4P7D1-F1
#
_cell.length_a   1.000
_cell.length_b   1.000
_cell.length_c   1.000
_cell.angle_alpha   90.00
_cell.angle_beta   90.00
_cell.angle_gamma   90.00
#
_symmetry.space_group_name_H-M   'P 1'
#
loop_
_entity.id
_entity.type
_entity.pdbx_description
1 polymer ?
#
loop_
_entity_poly.entity_id
_entity_poly.type
_entity_poly.pdbx_seq_one_letter_code
_entity_poly.pdbx_strand_id
1 'polypeptide(L)'
;TGGEGGVCLLVSTARHRPGAKYQLRENIDQLFTKFVDEGKATLRLKEPAVDICLSKANVSELRTFLYAVKLAHQGTKEETLPLSKLVSPKASEVEKPKTKMTITSKKDYPLTRNFPYSLEYLQASYCKLARIDMRMLCLRSLRKLDLSHNSIKQLPATIGDLVCLQELNLQDNQLESFNVALCNSTLKKSLQSLDLSQNKIKALPAQFSYLQKLVHLKLDDNNLIRLPFKIGQLSHLRFLSVARNKLPFLPSEFAKLSLESLDLFGNPFEQPKPLVPDIHLKIPLTLLEYSARATINYR
;
A
#
# COMPACT_ATOMS: atom_id res chain seq x y z
N THR A 1 -28.34 5.87 -45.65
CA THR A 1 -27.36 4.96 -46.26
C THR A 1 -26.74 4.14 -45.15
N GLY A 2 -27.40 3.08 -44.68
CA GLY A 2 -27.23 1.73 -45.24
C GLY A 2 -26.11 1.01 -44.47
N GLY A 3 -26.34 0.67 -43.20
CA GLY A 3 -25.39 -0.11 -42.39
C GLY A 3 -26.04 -1.43 -42.02
N GLU A 4 -25.51 -2.53 -42.54
CA GLU A 4 -25.97 -3.90 -42.27
C GLU A 4 -26.14 -4.14 -40.77
N GLY A 5 -27.36 -4.53 -40.35
CA GLY A 5 -27.60 -5.07 -39.02
C GLY A 5 -26.76 -6.34 -38.84
N GLY A 6 -25.92 -6.36 -37.82
CA GLY A 6 -25.08 -7.50 -37.53
C GLY A 6 -25.03 -7.78 -36.03
N VAL A 7 -24.91 -9.06 -35.71
CA VAL A 7 -24.93 -9.56 -34.34
C VAL A 7 -23.74 -9.01 -33.55
N CYS A 8 -24.06 -8.32 -32.46
CA CYS A 8 -23.09 -7.74 -31.53
C CYS A 8 -23.14 -8.44 -30.17
N LEU A 9 -21.98 -8.62 -29.54
CA LEU A 9 -21.85 -8.95 -28.14
C LEU A 9 -21.78 -7.67 -27.31
N LEU A 10 -22.68 -7.52 -26.34
CA LEU A 10 -22.59 -6.45 -25.35
C LEU A 10 -21.95 -6.98 -24.07
N VAL A 11 -20.81 -6.40 -23.68
CA VAL A 11 -20.13 -6.71 -22.42
C VAL A 11 -20.28 -5.54 -21.47
N SER A 12 -21.11 -5.69 -20.45
CA SER A 12 -21.27 -4.72 -19.36
C SER A 12 -20.48 -5.14 -18.13
N THR A 13 -19.85 -4.18 -17.46
CA THR A 13 -19.15 -4.41 -16.19
C THR A 13 -19.75 -3.55 -15.10
N ALA A 14 -19.47 -3.88 -13.82
CA ALA A 14 -19.92 -3.05 -12.70
C ALA A 14 -19.41 -1.61 -12.78
N ARG A 15 -18.23 -1.39 -13.40
CA ARG A 15 -17.62 -0.07 -13.61
C ARG A 15 -18.13 0.63 -14.88
N HIS A 16 -18.60 -0.12 -15.88
CA HIS A 16 -19.10 0.41 -17.14
C HIS A 16 -20.43 -0.26 -17.51
N ARG A 17 -21.51 0.24 -16.89
CA ARG A 17 -22.88 -0.28 -17.08
C ARG A 17 -23.41 -0.17 -18.51
N PRO A 18 -23.13 0.91 -19.28
CA PRO A 18 -23.56 1.01 -20.68
C PRO A 18 -23.01 -0.13 -21.57
N GLY A 19 -21.92 -0.76 -21.14
CA GLY A 19 -21.28 -1.88 -21.80
C GLY A 19 -20.53 -1.48 -23.08
N ALA A 20 -19.59 -2.34 -23.48
CA ALA A 20 -18.90 -2.21 -24.75
C ALA A 20 -19.54 -3.19 -25.75
N LYS A 21 -19.79 -2.72 -26.98
CA LYS A 21 -20.32 -3.55 -28.07
C LYS A 21 -19.17 -4.06 -28.92
N TYR A 22 -19.21 -5.35 -29.24
CA TYR A 22 -18.24 -6.02 -30.08
C TYR A 22 -18.97 -6.73 -31.22
N GLN A 23 -18.60 -6.43 -32.47
CA GLN A 23 -19.12 -7.15 -33.62
C GLN A 23 -18.63 -8.60 -33.58
N LEU A 24 -19.50 -9.59 -33.85
CA LEU A 24 -19.10 -11.01 -33.82
C LEU A 24 -18.79 -11.60 -35.20
N ARG A 25 -19.45 -11.10 -36.26
CA ARG A 25 -19.26 -11.57 -37.63
C ARG A 25 -17.79 -11.49 -38.03
N GLU A 26 -17.19 -12.62 -38.39
CA GLU A 26 -15.78 -12.75 -38.80
C GLU A 26 -14.70 -12.24 -37.80
N ASN A 27 -15.12 -11.82 -36.60
CA ASN A 27 -14.27 -11.12 -35.63
C ASN A 27 -13.79 -12.00 -34.45
N ILE A 28 -14.14 -13.30 -34.46
CA ILE A 28 -13.67 -14.25 -33.46
C ILE A 28 -12.34 -14.84 -33.95
N ASP A 29 -11.29 -14.70 -33.15
CA ASP A 29 -10.00 -15.32 -33.40
C ASP A 29 -9.99 -16.76 -32.87
N GLN A 30 -10.34 -16.92 -31.58
CA GLN A 30 -10.32 -18.21 -30.92
C GLN A 30 -11.39 -18.30 -29.82
N LEU A 31 -12.00 -19.48 -29.68
CA LEU A 31 -12.93 -19.80 -28.61
C LEU A 31 -12.36 -20.93 -27.74
N PHE A 32 -12.06 -20.63 -26.48
CA PHE A 32 -11.52 -21.60 -25.52
C PHE A 32 -12.66 -22.19 -24.68
N THR A 33 -13.05 -23.42 -24.99
CA THR A 33 -14.21 -24.10 -24.38
C THR A 33 -13.84 -25.29 -23.49
N LYS A 34 -12.56 -25.48 -23.16
CA LYS A 34 -12.06 -26.63 -22.40
C LYS A 34 -12.72 -26.81 -21.02
N PHE A 35 -13.21 -25.74 -20.41
CA PHE A 35 -13.77 -25.72 -19.05
C PHE A 35 -15.25 -25.30 -19.02
N VAL A 36 -15.99 -25.51 -20.12
CA VAL A 36 -17.41 -25.11 -20.21
C VAL A 36 -18.27 -25.83 -19.17
N ASP A 37 -17.96 -27.08 -18.86
CA ASP A 37 -18.66 -27.85 -17.83
C ASP A 37 -18.41 -27.32 -16.40
N GLU A 38 -17.36 -26.52 -16.21
CA GLU A 38 -17.10 -25.76 -14.98
C GLU A 38 -17.68 -24.32 -15.03
N GLY A 39 -18.47 -24.00 -16.06
CA GLY A 39 -19.02 -22.66 -16.27
C GLY A 39 -17.98 -21.62 -16.69
N LYS A 40 -16.90 -22.03 -17.37
CA LYS A 40 -15.81 -21.16 -17.82
C LYS A 40 -15.59 -21.26 -19.33
N ALA A 41 -15.39 -20.12 -19.97
CA ALA A 41 -14.98 -20.04 -21.37
C ALA A 41 -14.24 -18.73 -21.63
N THR A 42 -13.36 -18.70 -22.62
CA THR A 42 -12.71 -17.46 -23.07
C THR A 42 -12.98 -17.24 -24.55
N LEU A 43 -13.47 -16.05 -24.89
CA LEU A 43 -13.67 -15.59 -26.26
C LEU A 43 -12.59 -14.57 -26.61
N ARG A 44 -11.74 -14.89 -27.59
CA ARG A 44 -10.74 -13.98 -28.13
C ARG A 44 -11.26 -13.33 -29.41
N LEU A 45 -11.31 -12.00 -29.42
CA LEU A 45 -11.72 -11.19 -30.56
C LEU A 45 -10.51 -10.64 -31.31
N LYS A 46 -10.65 -10.41 -32.62
CA LYS A 46 -9.59 -9.82 -33.47
C LYS A 46 -9.58 -8.30 -33.36
N GLU A 47 -10.74 -7.66 -33.43
CA GLU A 47 -10.90 -6.21 -33.48
C GLU A 47 -12.05 -5.69 -32.59
N PRO A 48 -11.77 -4.92 -31.53
CA PRO A 48 -10.45 -4.76 -30.91
C PRO A 48 -9.95 -6.08 -30.32
N ALA A 49 -8.62 -6.29 -30.33
CA ALA A 49 -8.00 -7.48 -29.78
C ALA A 49 -8.23 -7.56 -28.26
N VAL A 50 -9.15 -8.43 -27.83
CA VAL A 50 -9.53 -8.59 -26.42
C VAL A 50 -9.92 -10.03 -26.09
N ASP A 51 -9.52 -10.48 -24.90
CA ASP A 51 -9.93 -11.76 -24.32
C ASP A 51 -11.08 -11.55 -23.32
N ILE A 52 -12.28 -11.96 -23.70
CA ILE A 52 -13.47 -11.93 -22.83
C ILE A 52 -13.53 -13.25 -22.07
N CYS A 53 -13.20 -13.20 -20.78
CA CYS A 53 -13.22 -14.36 -19.91
C CYS A 53 -14.55 -14.47 -19.17
N LEU A 54 -15.28 -15.56 -19.42
CA LEU A 54 -16.49 -15.94 -18.72
C LEU A 54 -16.12 -16.93 -17.60
N SER A 55 -16.64 -16.69 -16.40
CA SER A 55 -16.45 -17.58 -15.26
C SER A 55 -17.70 -17.63 -14.41
N LYS A 56 -17.95 -18.78 -13.76
CA LYS A 56 -19.11 -19.04 -12.90
C LYS A 56 -20.45 -18.89 -13.62
N ALA A 57 -20.48 -19.07 -14.94
CA ALA A 57 -21.72 -19.05 -15.69
C ALA A 57 -22.54 -20.33 -15.44
N ASN A 58 -23.86 -20.24 -15.55
CA ASN A 58 -24.71 -21.43 -15.63
C ASN A 58 -24.30 -22.24 -16.87
N VAL A 59 -24.02 -23.54 -16.70
CA VAL A 59 -23.48 -24.39 -17.77
C VAL A 59 -24.41 -24.48 -18.97
N SER A 60 -25.73 -24.56 -18.73
CA SER A 60 -26.74 -24.63 -19.80
C SER A 60 -26.80 -23.33 -20.59
N GLU A 61 -26.84 -22.18 -19.89
CA GLU A 61 -26.86 -20.86 -20.52
C GLU A 61 -25.56 -20.58 -21.27
N LEU A 62 -24.42 -20.96 -20.70
CA LEU A 62 -23.11 -20.82 -21.33
C LEU A 62 -23.02 -21.61 -22.63
N ARG A 63 -23.52 -22.86 -22.68
CA ARG A 63 -23.55 -23.67 -23.90
C ARG A 63 -24.41 -23.02 -24.99
N THR A 64 -25.60 -22.54 -24.63
CA THR A 64 -26.49 -21.82 -25.56
C THR A 64 -25.83 -20.53 -26.08
N PHE A 65 -25.19 -19.77 -25.20
CA PHE A 65 -24.44 -18.57 -25.56
C PHE A 65 -23.30 -18.87 -26.53
N LEU A 66 -22.45 -19.86 -26.23
CA LEU A 66 -21.31 -20.23 -27.09
C LEU A 66 -21.78 -20.73 -28.46
N TYR A 67 -22.91 -21.44 -28.51
CA TYR A 67 -23.53 -21.87 -29.76
C TYR A 67 -23.99 -20.66 -30.60
N ALA A 68 -24.69 -19.70 -29.97
CA ALA A 68 -25.11 -18.46 -30.63
C ALA A 68 -23.93 -17.64 -31.15
N VAL A 69 -22.85 -17.51 -30.36
CA VAL A 69 -21.62 -16.82 -30.74
C VAL A 69 -20.95 -17.49 -31.94
N LYS A 70 -20.93 -18.82 -31.99
CA LYS A 70 -20.36 -19.58 -33.12
C LYS A 70 -21.14 -19.34 -34.41
N LEU A 71 -22.47 -19.38 -34.35
CA LEU A 71 -23.32 -19.11 -35.51
C LEU A 71 -23.22 -17.64 -35.97
N ALA A 72 -23.18 -16.70 -35.03
CA ALA A 72 -22.99 -15.28 -35.31
C ALA A 72 -21.67 -15.00 -36.04
N HIS A 73 -20.59 -15.72 -35.67
CA HIS A 73 -19.31 -15.63 -36.36
C HIS A 73 -19.36 -16.15 -37.81
N GLN A 74 -20.12 -17.22 -38.05
CA GLN A 74 -20.30 -17.86 -39.36
C GLN A 74 -21.26 -17.09 -40.31
N GLY A 75 -21.82 -15.96 -39.87
CA GLY A 75 -22.70 -15.13 -40.69
C GLY A 75 -24.11 -15.71 -40.90
N THR A 76 -24.58 -16.57 -39.99
CA THR A 76 -25.96 -17.09 -40.05
C THR A 76 -26.97 -15.95 -39.84
N LYS A 77 -28.11 -15.99 -40.57
CA LYS A 77 -29.15 -14.94 -40.53
C LYS A 77 -29.71 -14.74 -39.11
N GLU A 78 -29.91 -13.48 -38.73
CA GLU A 78 -30.32 -13.05 -37.37
C GLU A 78 -31.59 -13.77 -36.85
N GLU A 79 -32.52 -14.09 -37.74
CA GLU A 79 -33.81 -14.73 -37.43
C GLU A 79 -33.69 -16.17 -36.89
N THR A 80 -32.54 -16.82 -37.10
CA THR A 80 -32.29 -18.21 -36.66
C THR A 80 -31.48 -18.30 -35.36
N LEU A 81 -31.01 -17.17 -34.85
CA LEU A 81 -30.17 -17.13 -33.67
C LEU A 81 -31.02 -17.01 -32.39
N PRO A 82 -30.72 -17.78 -31.32
CA PRO A 82 -31.35 -17.59 -30.02
C PRO A 82 -30.80 -16.31 -29.37
N LEU A 83 -31.29 -15.14 -29.82
CA LEU A 83 -30.87 -13.83 -29.35
C LEU A 83 -31.72 -13.41 -28.15
N SER A 84 -31.07 -13.12 -27.02
CA SER A 84 -31.70 -12.46 -25.89
C SER A 84 -31.90 -10.97 -26.17
N LYS A 85 -32.95 -10.36 -25.63
CA LYS A 85 -33.07 -8.89 -25.59
C LYS A 85 -31.87 -8.31 -24.83
N LEU A 86 -31.25 -7.27 -25.38
CA LEU A 86 -30.18 -6.50 -24.74
C LEU A 86 -30.75 -5.75 -23.54
N VAL A 87 -30.80 -6.41 -22.39
CA VAL A 87 -31.18 -5.81 -21.11
C VAL A 87 -29.91 -5.59 -20.30
N SER A 88 -29.73 -4.37 -19.79
CA SER A 88 -28.64 -4.08 -18.86
C SER A 88 -28.76 -5.01 -17.65
N PRO A 89 -27.71 -5.78 -17.30
CA PRO A 89 -27.79 -6.72 -16.19
C PRO A 89 -28.08 -5.97 -14.89
N LYS A 90 -28.91 -6.56 -14.03
CA LYS A 90 -29.17 -5.97 -12.71
C LYS A 90 -27.87 -5.97 -11.90
N ALA A 91 -27.70 -5.02 -11.00
CA ALA A 91 -26.49 -4.95 -10.17
C ALA A 91 -26.26 -6.20 -9.30
N SER A 92 -27.30 -7.00 -9.06
CA SER A 92 -27.26 -8.30 -8.39
C SER A 92 -26.68 -9.44 -9.25
N GLU A 93 -26.74 -9.30 -10.58
CA GLU A 93 -26.31 -10.31 -11.56
C GLU A 93 -24.84 -10.10 -11.98
N VAL A 94 -24.28 -8.92 -11.70
CA VAL A 94 -22.88 -8.61 -12.00
C VAL A 94 -21.99 -9.01 -10.83
N GLU A 95 -21.03 -9.91 -11.08
CA GLU A 95 -20.05 -10.31 -10.06
C GLU A 95 -19.32 -9.07 -9.54
N LYS A 96 -19.40 -8.85 -8.22
CA LYS A 96 -18.66 -7.78 -7.58
C LYS A 96 -17.17 -8.11 -7.66
N PRO A 97 -16.31 -7.16 -8.09
CA PRO A 97 -14.89 -7.41 -8.15
C PRO A 97 -14.37 -7.77 -6.75
N LYS A 98 -13.48 -8.76 -6.67
CA LYS A 98 -12.80 -9.10 -5.41
C LYS A 98 -11.95 -7.90 -4.99
N THR A 99 -12.34 -7.25 -3.89
CA THR A 99 -11.63 -6.08 -3.32
C THR A 99 -10.76 -6.45 -2.13
N LYS A 100 -11.03 -7.57 -1.46
CA LYS A 100 -10.29 -8.04 -0.29
C LYS A 100 -9.68 -9.43 -0.54
N MET A 101 -8.42 -9.61 -0.18
CA MET A 101 -7.77 -10.92 -0.13
C MET A 101 -6.89 -11.03 1.11
N THR A 102 -7.00 -12.16 1.80
CA THR A 102 -6.23 -12.48 3.00
C THR A 102 -5.54 -13.82 2.80
N ILE A 103 -4.25 -13.86 3.09
CA ILE A 103 -3.37 -15.02 3.04
C ILE A 103 -2.61 -15.01 4.37
N THR A 104 -2.79 -16.05 5.17
CA THR A 104 -2.22 -16.16 6.53
C THR A 104 -1.27 -17.35 6.67
N SER A 105 -0.93 -18.00 5.57
CA SER A 105 -0.05 -19.15 5.55
C SER A 105 0.65 -19.27 4.21
N LYS A 106 1.89 -19.76 4.24
CA LYS A 106 2.68 -20.04 3.04
C LYS A 106 1.95 -20.99 2.07
N LYS A 107 1.13 -21.91 2.57
CA LYS A 107 0.39 -22.89 1.74
C LYS A 107 -0.68 -22.23 0.87
N ASP A 108 -1.28 -21.15 1.36
CA ASP A 108 -2.38 -20.44 0.70
C ASP A 108 -1.89 -19.34 -0.25
N TYR A 109 -0.58 -19.12 -0.28
CA TYR A 109 0.03 -18.09 -1.10
C TYR A 109 -0.07 -18.47 -2.59
N PRO A 110 -0.63 -17.61 -3.45
CA PRO A 110 -0.84 -17.93 -4.86
C PRO A 110 0.51 -17.95 -5.62
N LEU A 111 1.02 -19.14 -5.91
CA LEU A 111 2.28 -19.29 -6.66
C LEU A 111 2.08 -19.04 -8.17
N THR A 112 1.04 -19.61 -8.76
CA THR A 112 0.82 -19.61 -10.22
C THR A 112 -0.25 -18.61 -10.70
N ARG A 113 -1.06 -18.07 -9.79
CA ARG A 113 -2.15 -17.13 -10.13
C ARG A 113 -1.76 -15.70 -9.79
N ASN A 114 -2.14 -14.76 -10.66
CA ASN A 114 -2.01 -13.34 -10.38
C ASN A 114 -3.02 -12.90 -9.31
N PHE A 115 -2.66 -11.83 -8.59
CA PHE A 115 -3.59 -11.14 -7.70
C PHE A 115 -4.67 -10.42 -8.52
N PRO A 116 -5.94 -10.42 -8.09
CA PRO A 116 -6.97 -9.65 -8.76
C PRO A 116 -6.62 -8.16 -8.78
N TYR A 117 -6.60 -7.54 -9.97
CA TYR A 117 -6.25 -6.12 -10.14
C TYR A 117 -7.20 -5.15 -9.42
N SER A 118 -8.41 -5.61 -9.08
CA SER A 118 -9.41 -4.83 -8.34
C SER A 118 -9.22 -4.83 -6.83
N LEU A 119 -8.17 -5.48 -6.30
CA LEU A 119 -7.91 -5.49 -4.87
C LEU A 119 -7.65 -4.08 -4.32
N GLU A 120 -8.32 -3.78 -3.21
CA GLU A 120 -8.14 -2.58 -2.40
C GLU A 120 -7.49 -2.93 -1.05
N TYR A 121 -7.70 -4.14 -0.55
CA TYR A 121 -7.07 -4.70 0.64
C TYR A 121 -6.40 -6.03 0.32
N LEU A 122 -5.11 -6.12 0.62
CA LEU A 122 -4.34 -7.34 0.52
C LEU A 122 -3.57 -7.58 1.82
N GLN A 123 -3.86 -8.70 2.46
CA GLN A 123 -3.09 -9.21 3.58
C GLN A 123 -2.37 -10.49 3.16
N ALA A 124 -1.06 -10.52 3.36
CA ALA A 124 -0.20 -11.67 3.13
C ALA A 124 0.75 -11.84 4.33
N SER A 125 0.17 -12.14 5.50
CA SER A 125 0.88 -12.31 6.78
C SER A 125 1.29 -13.77 7.00
N TYR A 126 2.32 -14.04 7.81
CA TYR A 126 2.76 -15.41 8.15
C TYR A 126 3.11 -16.30 6.94
N CYS A 127 3.47 -15.68 5.82
CA CYS A 127 3.78 -16.36 4.56
C CYS A 127 5.26 -16.72 4.41
N LYS A 128 6.10 -16.36 5.41
CA LYS A 128 7.57 -16.52 5.39
C LYS A 128 8.21 -15.84 4.18
N LEU A 129 7.65 -14.71 3.75
CA LEU A 129 8.17 -13.96 2.61
C LEU A 129 9.50 -13.31 2.99
N ALA A 130 10.56 -13.62 2.24
CA ALA A 130 11.85 -12.95 2.38
C ALA A 130 11.92 -11.63 1.58
N ARG A 131 11.05 -11.50 0.57
CA ARG A 131 10.95 -10.36 -0.35
C ARG A 131 9.49 -10.11 -0.68
N ILE A 132 9.16 -8.86 -1.02
CA ILE A 132 7.83 -8.51 -1.53
C ILE A 132 7.69 -9.05 -2.97
N ASP A 133 6.55 -9.66 -3.23
CA ASP A 133 6.18 -10.14 -4.56
C ASP A 133 5.80 -8.97 -5.47
N MET A 134 6.49 -8.85 -6.60
CA MET A 134 6.32 -7.74 -7.54
C MET A 134 4.90 -7.68 -8.12
N ARG A 135 4.17 -8.80 -8.16
CA ARG A 135 2.77 -8.84 -8.64
C ARG A 135 1.84 -8.03 -7.74
N MET A 136 2.17 -7.90 -6.46
CA MET A 136 1.40 -7.08 -5.50
C MET A 136 1.59 -5.58 -5.77
N LEU A 137 2.72 -5.20 -6.36
CA LEU A 137 3.09 -3.81 -6.66
C LEU A 137 2.41 -3.28 -7.93
N CYS A 138 1.81 -4.16 -8.74
CA CYS A 138 1.00 -3.79 -9.90
C CYS A 138 -0.45 -3.39 -9.54
N LEU A 139 -0.85 -3.54 -8.27
CA LEU A 139 -2.23 -3.33 -7.82
C LEU A 139 -2.53 -1.84 -7.60
N ARG A 140 -2.86 -1.11 -8.68
CA ARG A 140 -3.06 0.35 -8.65
C ARG A 140 -4.21 0.82 -7.76
N SER A 141 -5.20 -0.04 -7.49
CA SER A 141 -6.33 0.26 -6.60
C SER A 141 -6.06 -0.08 -5.13
N LEU A 142 -4.89 -0.61 -4.79
CA LEU A 142 -4.57 -1.08 -3.44
C LEU A 142 -4.47 0.11 -2.47
N ARG A 143 -5.28 0.06 -1.42
CA ARG A 143 -5.34 1.06 -0.34
C ARG A 143 -4.68 0.56 0.93
N LYS A 144 -4.78 -0.74 1.21
CA LYS A 144 -4.26 -1.36 2.43
C LYS A 144 -3.43 -2.57 2.06
N LEU A 145 -2.17 -2.56 2.50
CA LEU A 145 -1.24 -3.67 2.31
C LEU A 145 -0.70 -4.12 3.65
N ASP A 146 -1.01 -5.36 4.01
CA ASP A 146 -0.50 -6.01 5.22
C ASP A 146 0.47 -7.13 4.85
N LEU A 147 1.72 -6.96 5.27
CA LEU A 147 2.84 -7.88 5.09
C LEU A 147 3.46 -8.26 6.44
N SER A 148 2.70 -8.14 7.53
CA SER A 148 3.16 -8.45 8.88
C SER A 148 3.57 -9.90 9.07
N HIS A 149 4.41 -10.18 10.08
CA HIS A 149 4.86 -11.52 10.44
C HIS A 149 5.49 -12.28 9.26
N ASN A 150 6.44 -11.64 8.59
CA ASN A 150 7.21 -12.23 7.49
C ASN A 150 8.71 -12.14 7.78
N SER A 151 9.56 -12.31 6.78
CA SER A 151 11.02 -12.26 6.93
C SER A 151 11.63 -11.24 5.96
N ILE A 152 10.90 -10.17 5.68
CA ILE A 152 11.29 -9.14 4.72
C ILE A 152 12.43 -8.32 5.34
N LYS A 153 13.57 -8.27 4.64
CA LYS A 153 14.76 -7.53 5.08
C LYS A 153 14.84 -6.11 4.52
N GLN A 154 14.29 -5.91 3.32
CA GLN A 154 14.35 -4.63 2.61
C GLN A 154 13.08 -4.42 1.80
N LEU A 155 12.67 -3.15 1.69
CA LEU A 155 11.56 -2.73 0.84
C LEU A 155 12.07 -2.31 -0.55
N PRO A 156 11.50 -2.85 -1.64
CA PRO A 156 11.79 -2.37 -2.98
C PRO A 156 11.22 -0.96 -3.17
N ALA A 157 11.93 -0.11 -3.92
CA ALA A 157 11.48 1.25 -4.23
C ALA A 157 10.11 1.28 -4.93
N THR A 158 9.80 0.23 -5.70
CA THR A 158 8.56 0.02 -6.46
C THR A 158 7.29 -0.02 -5.60
N ILE A 159 7.38 -0.25 -4.27
CA ILE A 159 6.20 -0.07 -3.40
C ILE A 159 5.70 1.38 -3.42
N GLY A 160 6.59 2.32 -3.75
CA GLY A 160 6.29 3.72 -4.00
C GLY A 160 5.41 3.99 -5.22
N ASP A 161 5.13 2.99 -6.06
CA ASP A 161 4.29 3.12 -7.25
C ASP A 161 2.80 2.84 -6.95
N LEU A 162 2.49 2.43 -5.72
CA LEU A 162 1.12 2.19 -5.25
C LEU A 162 0.44 3.52 -4.91
N VAL A 163 -0.08 4.19 -5.93
CA VAL A 163 -0.63 5.56 -5.86
C VAL A 163 -1.80 5.73 -4.87
N CYS A 164 -2.56 4.67 -4.61
CA CYS A 164 -3.71 4.71 -3.71
C CYS A 164 -3.39 4.17 -2.30
N LEU A 165 -2.15 3.76 -2.02
CA LEU A 165 -1.81 3.11 -0.75
C LEU A 165 -1.89 4.09 0.41
N GLN A 166 -2.74 3.77 1.37
CA GLN A 166 -3.03 4.55 2.57
C GLN A 166 -2.51 3.87 3.83
N GLU A 167 -2.55 2.55 3.89
CA GLU A 167 -2.10 1.79 5.07
C GLU A 167 -1.09 0.72 4.65
N LEU A 168 0.07 0.73 5.31
CA LEU A 168 1.12 -0.25 5.11
C LEU A 168 1.51 -0.84 6.46
N ASN A 169 1.25 -2.13 6.64
CA ASN A 169 1.65 -2.88 7.81
C ASN A 169 2.83 -3.80 7.47
N LEU A 170 3.96 -3.59 8.13
CA LEU A 170 5.20 -4.35 8.02
C LEU A 170 5.68 -4.82 9.40
N GLN A 171 4.79 -4.85 10.39
CA GLN A 171 5.06 -5.35 11.73
C GLN A 171 5.71 -6.74 11.69
N ASP A 172 6.64 -7.01 12.62
CA ASP A 172 7.28 -8.32 12.78
C ASP A 172 7.91 -8.83 11.47
N ASN A 173 8.94 -8.10 11.05
CA ASN A 173 9.78 -8.42 9.90
C ASN A 173 11.26 -8.22 10.30
N GLN A 174 12.15 -8.19 9.32
CA GLN A 174 13.60 -8.07 9.55
C GLN A 174 14.18 -6.79 8.92
N LEU A 175 13.38 -5.73 8.84
CA LEU A 175 13.80 -4.47 8.23
C LEU A 175 14.88 -3.79 9.08
N GLU A 176 16.04 -3.52 8.48
CA GLU A 176 17.13 -2.80 9.15
C GLU A 176 17.11 -1.29 8.88
N SER A 177 16.42 -0.88 7.81
CA SER A 177 16.33 0.52 7.39
C SER A 177 15.03 0.77 6.60
N PHE A 178 14.57 2.02 6.62
CA PHE A 178 13.51 2.48 5.73
C PHE A 178 14.12 3.21 4.53
N ASN A 179 13.82 2.76 3.31
CA ASN A 179 14.46 3.28 2.10
C ASN A 179 14.01 4.72 1.79
N VAL A 180 14.97 5.61 1.60
CA VAL A 180 14.76 7.03 1.27
C VAL A 180 13.94 7.24 -0.02
N ALA A 181 14.01 6.32 -0.98
CA ALA A 181 13.24 6.40 -2.22
C ALA A 181 11.72 6.40 -1.95
N LEU A 182 11.27 5.71 -0.90
CA LEU A 182 9.85 5.63 -0.54
C LEU A 182 9.31 6.97 -0.05
N CYS A 183 10.14 7.72 0.67
CA CYS A 183 9.81 9.07 1.13
C CYS A 183 9.59 10.05 -0.03
N ASN A 184 10.27 9.84 -1.17
CA ASN A 184 10.16 10.70 -2.34
C ASN A 184 9.06 10.28 -3.33
N SER A 185 8.52 9.07 -3.16
CA SER A 185 7.53 8.43 -4.05
C SER A 185 6.11 9.01 -3.90
N THR A 186 5.11 8.36 -4.52
CA THR A 186 3.71 8.79 -4.40
C THR A 186 3.15 8.63 -2.99
N LEU A 187 3.77 7.77 -2.16
CA LEU A 187 3.38 7.53 -0.77
C LEU A 187 3.32 8.80 0.08
N LYS A 188 4.14 9.81 -0.23
CA LYS A 188 4.12 11.10 0.48
C LYS A 188 2.77 11.81 0.43
N LYS A 189 1.95 11.52 -0.59
CA LYS A 189 0.63 12.11 -0.80
C LYS A 189 -0.53 11.18 -0.38
N SER A 190 -0.26 9.91 -0.11
CA SER A 190 -1.32 8.89 0.08
C SER A 190 -1.25 8.18 1.42
N LEU A 191 -0.04 7.92 1.95
CA LEU A 191 0.16 7.07 3.13
C LEU A 191 -0.28 7.80 4.40
N GLN A 192 -1.17 7.15 5.16
CA GLN A 192 -1.81 7.66 6.37
C GLN A 192 -1.47 6.82 7.61
N SER A 193 -1.27 5.52 7.44
CA SER A 193 -0.90 4.62 8.52
C SER A 193 0.30 3.77 8.11
N LEU A 194 1.32 3.74 8.97
CA LEU A 194 2.52 2.95 8.76
C LEU A 194 2.89 2.24 10.06
N ASP A 195 2.90 0.91 10.01
CA ASP A 195 3.38 0.08 11.11
C ASP A 195 4.70 -0.60 10.71
N LEU A 196 5.76 -0.23 11.42
CA LEU A 196 7.11 -0.77 11.28
C LEU A 196 7.58 -1.41 12.60
N SER A 197 6.66 -1.69 13.53
CA SER A 197 7.00 -2.25 14.84
C SER A 197 7.64 -3.64 14.72
N GLN A 198 8.39 -4.07 15.74
CA GLN A 198 9.05 -5.38 15.79
C GLN A 198 9.93 -5.62 14.55
N ASN A 199 10.83 -4.68 14.27
CA ASN A 199 11.82 -4.78 13.20
C ASN A 199 13.22 -4.51 13.78
N LYS A 200 14.22 -4.28 12.93
CA LYS A 200 15.61 -4.02 13.32
C LYS A 200 16.08 -2.62 12.92
N ILE A 201 15.15 -1.68 12.75
CA ILE A 201 15.43 -0.35 12.21
C ILE A 201 16.30 0.43 13.20
N LYS A 202 17.45 0.92 12.74
CA LYS A 202 18.39 1.71 13.58
C LYS A 202 18.18 3.22 13.45
N ALA A 203 17.73 3.67 12.29
CA ALA A 203 17.43 5.05 12.01
C ALA A 203 16.42 5.15 10.86
N LEU A 204 15.63 6.23 10.87
CA LEU A 204 14.81 6.66 9.74
C LEU A 204 15.54 7.76 8.96
N PRO A 205 15.38 7.83 7.62
CA PRO A 205 16.02 8.88 6.82
C PRO A 205 15.44 10.27 7.15
N ALA A 206 16.22 11.32 6.92
CA ALA A 206 15.76 12.70 7.15
C ALA A 206 14.50 13.04 6.33
N GLN A 207 14.39 12.47 5.13
CA GLN A 207 13.28 12.63 4.20
C GLN A 207 12.00 11.91 4.68
N PHE A 208 12.05 11.12 5.76
CA PHE A 208 10.85 10.50 6.32
C PHE A 208 9.76 11.53 6.66
N SER A 209 10.18 12.77 6.97
CA SER A 209 9.29 13.90 7.19
C SER A 209 8.48 14.33 5.95
N TYR A 210 8.81 13.81 4.75
CA TYR A 210 8.05 14.08 3.53
C TYR A 210 6.72 13.34 3.48
N LEU A 211 6.50 12.34 4.33
CA LEU A 211 5.24 11.60 4.44
C LEU A 211 4.15 12.43 5.14
N GLN A 212 3.82 13.61 4.58
CA GLN A 212 3.01 14.65 5.21
C GLN A 212 1.57 14.25 5.53
N LYS A 213 1.06 13.19 4.89
CA LYS A 213 -0.28 12.63 5.14
C LYS A 213 -0.32 11.58 6.26
N LEU A 214 0.82 11.23 6.85
CA LEU A 214 0.90 10.23 7.89
C LEU A 214 0.19 10.73 9.17
N VAL A 215 -0.74 9.92 9.66
CA VAL A 215 -1.55 10.16 10.86
C VAL A 215 -1.16 9.20 11.99
N HIS A 216 -0.86 7.95 11.63
CA HIS A 216 -0.49 6.88 12.56
C HIS A 216 0.89 6.33 12.20
N LEU A 217 1.79 6.31 13.18
CA LEU A 217 3.12 5.75 13.05
C LEU A 217 3.47 4.86 14.25
N LYS A 218 3.74 3.60 13.98
CA LYS A 218 4.24 2.64 14.97
C LYS A 218 5.64 2.18 14.63
N LEU A 219 6.54 2.32 15.59
CA LEU A 219 7.97 2.02 15.50
C LEU A 219 8.45 1.22 16.71
N ASP A 220 7.53 0.64 17.48
CA ASP A 220 7.83 -0.08 18.71
C ASP A 220 8.78 -1.25 18.46
N ASP A 221 9.56 -1.65 19.47
CA ASP A 221 10.46 -2.81 19.37
C ASP A 221 11.40 -2.75 18.16
N ASN A 222 12.13 -1.65 18.04
CA ASN A 222 13.18 -1.45 17.04
C ASN A 222 14.51 -1.10 17.73
N ASN A 223 15.52 -0.78 16.94
CA ASN A 223 16.84 -0.38 17.43
C ASN A 223 17.10 1.12 17.21
N LEU A 224 16.05 1.96 17.20
CA LEU A 224 16.18 3.37 16.88
C LEU A 224 17.03 4.08 17.92
N ILE A 225 18.15 4.66 17.48
CA ILE A 225 19.03 5.49 18.32
C ILE A 225 18.68 6.97 18.26
N ARG A 226 17.88 7.38 17.27
CA ARG A 226 17.39 8.75 17.10
C ARG A 226 16.15 8.76 16.20
N LEU A 227 15.30 9.76 16.40
CA LEU A 227 14.28 10.15 15.42
C LEU A 227 14.86 11.14 14.40
N PRO A 228 14.31 11.24 13.17
CA PRO A 228 14.71 12.26 12.21
C PRO A 228 14.57 13.67 12.79
N PHE A 229 15.57 14.53 12.57
CA PHE A 229 15.52 15.91 13.09
C PHE A 229 14.31 16.70 12.58
N LYS A 230 13.78 16.38 11.40
CA LYS A 230 12.60 17.00 10.78
C LYS A 230 11.28 16.30 11.10
N ILE A 231 11.22 15.42 12.12
CA ILE A 231 9.99 14.69 12.45
C ILE A 231 8.81 15.63 12.70
N GLY A 232 9.06 16.83 13.25
CA GLY A 232 8.08 17.89 13.47
C GLY A 232 7.36 18.41 12.22
N GLN A 233 7.84 18.11 11.01
CA GLN A 233 7.15 18.49 9.77
C GLN A 233 5.96 17.57 9.42
N LEU A 234 5.80 16.45 10.14
CA LEU A 234 4.64 15.55 10.00
C LEU A 234 3.40 16.18 10.67
N SER A 235 2.88 17.25 10.09
CA SER A 235 1.81 18.08 10.68
C SER A 235 0.47 17.36 10.92
N HIS A 236 0.22 16.27 10.19
CA HIS A 236 -0.99 15.44 10.34
C HIS A 236 -0.80 14.28 11.31
N LEU A 237 0.41 14.06 11.85
CA LEU A 237 0.65 12.97 12.78
C LEU A 237 -0.11 13.21 14.07
N ARG A 238 -0.89 12.20 14.50
CA ARG A 238 -1.69 12.24 15.73
C ARG A 238 -1.33 11.11 16.68
N PHE A 239 -0.94 9.96 16.15
CA PHE A 239 -0.60 8.77 16.93
C PHE A 239 0.84 8.37 16.61
N LEU A 240 1.70 8.44 17.63
CA LEU A 240 3.10 8.04 17.52
C LEU A 240 3.45 7.06 18.64
N SER A 241 3.91 5.88 18.26
CA SER A 241 4.42 4.87 19.19
C SER A 241 5.86 4.54 18.82
N VAL A 242 6.79 4.75 19.74
CA VAL A 242 8.23 4.46 19.58
C VAL A 242 8.77 3.76 20.83
N ALA A 243 7.94 2.94 21.48
CA ALA A 243 8.30 2.23 22.68
C ALA A 243 9.41 1.21 22.42
N ARG A 244 10.16 0.85 23.47
CA ARG A 244 11.20 -0.19 23.46
C ARG A 244 12.21 0.01 22.32
N ASN A 245 12.80 1.21 22.29
CA ASN A 245 13.86 1.60 21.37
C ASN A 245 15.09 2.07 22.17
N LYS A 246 16.06 2.70 21.51
CA LYS A 246 17.34 3.14 22.11
C LYS A 246 17.50 4.66 22.04
N LEU A 247 16.41 5.42 22.16
CA LEU A 247 16.42 6.87 22.07
C LEU A 247 16.99 7.50 23.36
N PRO A 248 18.12 8.24 23.29
CA PRO A 248 18.64 8.98 24.44
C PRO A 248 17.95 10.34 24.63
N PHE A 249 17.41 10.92 23.56
CA PHE A 249 16.70 12.21 23.55
C PHE A 249 15.75 12.30 22.35
N LEU A 250 14.86 13.28 22.38
CA LEU A 250 14.00 13.66 21.25
C LEU A 250 14.58 14.88 20.51
N PRO A 251 14.44 14.99 19.17
CA PRO A 251 14.92 16.15 18.44
C PRO A 251 14.12 17.42 18.81
N SER A 252 14.73 18.60 18.70
CA SER A 252 14.08 19.88 19.06
C SER A 252 12.76 20.14 18.33
N GLU A 253 12.68 19.76 17.05
CA GLU A 253 11.46 19.88 16.23
C GLU A 253 10.33 18.97 16.69
N PHE A 254 10.58 17.99 17.57
CA PHE A 254 9.54 17.11 18.12
C PHE A 254 8.43 17.92 18.83
N ALA A 255 8.80 19.05 19.45
CA ALA A 255 7.86 19.98 20.08
C ALA A 255 6.84 20.61 19.12
N LYS A 256 7.05 20.52 17.80
CA LYS A 256 6.10 21.02 16.78
C LYS A 256 4.99 20.03 16.45
N LEU A 257 5.08 18.77 16.91
CA LEU A 257 4.05 17.78 16.68
C LEU A 257 2.84 18.04 17.60
N SER A 258 1.63 17.91 17.04
CA SER A 258 0.37 17.96 17.79
C SER A 258 -0.20 16.55 17.91
N LEU A 259 0.35 15.77 18.83
CA LEU A 259 -0.03 14.36 19.03
C LEU A 259 -1.22 14.25 19.98
N GLU A 260 -2.13 13.34 19.65
CA GLU A 260 -3.24 12.90 20.53
C GLU A 260 -2.77 11.74 21.43
N SER A 261 -1.87 10.91 20.93
CA SER A 261 -1.30 9.78 21.67
C SER A 261 0.19 9.64 21.37
N LEU A 262 0.98 9.49 22.44
CA LEU A 262 2.42 9.30 22.38
C LEU A 262 2.85 8.19 23.34
N ASP A 263 3.50 7.17 22.81
CA ASP A 263 4.19 6.15 23.62
C ASP A 263 5.69 6.18 23.35
N LEU A 264 6.45 6.38 24.41
CA LEU A 264 7.92 6.41 24.43
C LEU A 264 8.51 5.42 25.46
N PHE A 265 7.68 4.55 26.03
CA PHE A 265 8.05 3.64 27.10
C PHE A 265 9.28 2.80 26.75
N GLY A 266 10.18 2.54 27.70
CA GLY A 266 11.33 1.66 27.48
C GLY A 266 12.41 2.23 26.55
N ASN A 267 12.52 3.55 26.45
CA ASN A 267 13.68 4.23 25.86
C ASN A 267 14.64 4.74 26.96
N PRO A 268 15.97 4.65 26.75
CA PRO A 268 16.97 5.07 27.71
C PRO A 268 17.20 6.60 27.66
N PHE A 269 16.17 7.40 27.94
CA PHE A 269 16.31 8.86 27.93
C PHE A 269 17.34 9.30 28.96
N GLU A 270 18.35 10.05 28.50
CA GLU A 270 19.31 10.65 29.40
C GLU A 270 18.64 11.80 30.16
N GLN A 271 18.89 11.86 31.47
CA GLN A 271 18.52 13.04 32.22
C GLN A 271 19.34 14.22 31.70
N PRO A 272 18.73 15.41 31.52
CA PRO A 272 19.49 16.59 31.16
C PRO A 272 20.56 16.79 32.23
N LYS A 273 21.84 16.58 31.87
CA LYS A 273 22.95 17.01 32.72
C LYS A 273 22.82 18.52 32.78
N PRO A 274 22.52 19.14 33.95
CA PRO A 274 22.60 20.58 34.03
C PRO A 274 24.03 20.93 33.64
N LEU A 275 24.16 21.68 32.54
CA LEU A 275 25.35 22.49 32.33
C LEU A 275 25.29 23.51 33.46
N VAL A 276 25.71 23.12 34.66
CA VAL A 276 26.24 24.09 35.60
C VAL A 276 27.60 24.37 35.00
N PRO A 277 27.81 25.54 34.39
CA PRO A 277 29.16 25.95 34.16
C PRO A 277 29.70 26.13 35.59
N ASP A 278 30.59 25.27 36.05
CA ASP A 278 31.54 25.66 37.11
C ASP A 278 32.46 26.72 36.49
N ILE A 279 31.88 27.87 36.10
CA ILE A 279 32.65 29.07 35.88
C ILE A 279 32.93 29.56 37.30
N HIS A 280 33.99 28.99 37.89
CA HIS A 280 34.76 29.73 38.87
C HIS A 280 35.31 30.95 38.15
N LEU A 281 34.50 32.02 38.04
CA LEU A 281 34.98 33.35 37.73
C LEU A 281 35.93 33.68 38.88
N LYS A 282 37.23 33.43 38.68
CA LYS A 282 38.25 34.21 39.36
C LYS A 282 38.11 35.63 38.81
N ILE A 283 37.12 36.36 39.33
CA ILE A 283 37.13 37.81 39.24
C ILE A 283 38.43 38.19 39.97
N PRO A 284 39.44 38.76 39.29
CA PRO A 284 40.53 39.36 40.02
C PRO A 284 39.89 40.42 40.93
N LEU A 285 40.01 40.21 42.25
CA LEU A 285 39.58 41.18 43.25
C LEU A 285 40.00 42.57 42.76
N THR A 286 39.09 43.52 42.85
CA THR A 286 39.40 44.89 42.43
C THR A 286 40.66 45.37 43.17
N LEU A 287 41.44 46.28 42.57
CA LEU A 287 42.62 46.86 43.23
C LEU A 287 42.30 47.37 44.65
N LEU A 288 41.05 47.80 44.87
CA LEU A 288 40.48 48.22 46.15
C LEU A 288 40.37 47.09 47.19
N GLU A 289 40.02 45.87 46.78
CA GLU A 289 39.94 44.71 47.68
C GLU A 289 41.33 44.14 47.99
N TYR A 290 42.27 44.24 47.05
CA TYR A 290 43.68 43.89 47.29
C TYR A 290 44.33 44.86 48.28
N SER A 291 44.07 46.17 48.15
CA SER A 291 44.61 47.16 49.10
C SER A 291 43.98 47.02 50.48
N ALA A 292 42.67 46.80 50.60
CA ALA A 292 42.01 46.59 51.89
C ALA A 292 42.55 45.37 52.67
N ARG A 293 42.91 44.28 51.97
CA ARG A 293 43.50 43.09 52.60
C ARG A 293 44.96 43.28 52.99
N ALA A 294 45.74 44.06 52.23
CA ALA A 294 47.13 44.34 52.58
C ALA A 294 47.24 45.15 53.89
N THR A 295 46.29 46.06 54.17
CA THR A 295 46.31 46.88 55.40
C THR A 295 45.92 46.11 56.66
N ILE A 296 45.13 45.04 56.54
CA ILE A 296 44.72 44.21 57.70
C ILE A 296 45.89 43.39 58.25
N ASN A 297 46.90 43.07 57.43
CA ASN A 297 48.07 42.29 57.84
C ASN A 297 49.24 43.15 58.39
N TYR A 298 49.04 44.46 58.55
CA TYR A 298 50.07 45.40 59.06
C TYR A 298 49.60 46.18 60.31
N ARG A 299 48.75 45.57 61.14
CA ARG A 299 48.50 46.04 62.52
C ARG A 299 49.02 45.04 63.54
#